data_AF-A0A848CGE5-F1
#
_entry.id   AF-A0A848CGE5-F1
#
_cell.length_a   1.000
_cell.length_b   1.000
_cell.length_c   1.000
_cell.angle_alpha   90.00
_cell.angle_beta   90.00
_cell.angle_gamma   90.00
#
_symmetry.space_group_name_H-M   'P 1'
#
loop_
_entity.id
_entity.type
_entity.pdbx_description
1 polymer ?
#
loop_
_entity_poly.entity_id
_entity_poly.type
_entity_poly.pdbx_seq_one_letter_code
_entity_poly.pdbx_strand_id
1 'polypeptide(L)'
;MRITWKIEKKRGNLRPVLTYTVTLEDFERQLATPPLSITSLIPEPPESWQEHCWPGQHERAGQDDAGERPCYQLSIPSHKGRHGSQSLRLPWREDNSYPEVEASFRLLREAFASELERAGASRPMHEENSLELGGTALRSVAPAILGQRFLEAVGKA
;
A
#
# COMPACT_ATOMS: atom_id res chain seq x y z
N MET A 1 10.72 4.54 -4.04
CA MET A 1 10.36 4.02 -2.71
C MET A 1 11.63 3.96 -1.90
N ARG A 2 11.62 4.56 -0.71
CA ARG A 2 12.74 4.54 0.22
C ARG A 2 12.37 3.72 1.45
N ILE A 3 13.18 2.72 1.78
CA ILE A 3 13.06 1.93 3.00
C ILE A 3 14.25 2.27 3.88
N THR A 4 13.98 2.67 5.12
CA THR A 4 15.01 2.87 6.15
C THR A 4 14.69 1.96 7.33
N TRP A 5 15.69 1.27 7.86
CA TRP A 5 15.48 0.36 8.98
C TRP A 5 16.62 0.44 9.99
N LYS A 6 16.31 0.04 11.22
CA LYS A 6 17.27 -0.12 12.30
C LYS A 6 16.94 -1.36 13.12
N ILE A 7 17.96 -2.01 13.65
CA ILE A 7 17.82 -3.13 14.59
C ILE A 7 18.44 -2.69 15.92
N GLU A 8 17.65 -2.72 16.99
CA GLU A 8 18.10 -2.34 18.32
C GLU A 8 18.00 -3.55 19.26
N LYS A 9 19.12 -3.90 19.90
CA LYS A 9 19.19 -4.94 20.93
C LYS A 9 19.64 -4.30 22.24
N LYS A 10 18.76 -4.32 23.25
CA LYS A 10 19.11 -3.90 24.61
C LYS A 10 19.87 -5.01 25.35
N ARG A 11 20.65 -4.63 26.37
CA ARG A 11 21.42 -5.57 27.21
C ARG A 11 20.49 -6.53 27.96
N GLY A 12 20.97 -7.75 28.20
CA GLY A 12 20.22 -8.81 28.86
C GLY A 12 19.33 -9.60 27.89
N ASN A 13 18.29 -10.19 28.44
CA ASN A 13 17.41 -11.15 27.77
C ASN A 13 16.36 -10.52 26.85
N LEU A 14 16.45 -9.21 26.57
CA LEU A 14 15.50 -8.49 25.72
C LEU A 14 15.69 -8.85 24.25
N ARG A 15 14.64 -9.10 23.48
CA ARG A 15 14.79 -9.46 22.07
C ARG A 15 15.24 -8.27 21.22
N PRO A 16 15.99 -8.49 20.14
CA PRO A 16 16.26 -7.45 19.14
C PRO A 16 14.96 -7.00 18.48
N VAL A 17 14.84 -5.70 18.25
CA VAL A 17 13.68 -5.10 17.60
C VAL A 17 14.11 -4.46 16.29
N LEU A 18 13.53 -4.92 15.19
CA LEU A 18 13.61 -4.29 13.88
C LEU A 18 12.53 -3.23 13.78
N THR A 19 12.91 -1.98 13.57
CA THR A 19 11.98 -0.93 13.19
C THR A 19 12.32 -0.49 11.78
N TYR A 20 11.34 -0.49 10.89
CA TYR A 20 11.50 -0.01 9.54
C TYR A 20 10.43 1.01 9.17
N THR A 21 10.79 1.91 8.27
CA THR A 21 9.92 2.94 7.73
C THR A 21 10.02 2.90 6.21
N VAL A 22 8.86 2.81 5.57
CA VAL A 22 8.72 2.90 4.12
C VAL A 22 8.17 4.27 3.78
N THR A 23 8.86 4.99 2.91
CA THR A 23 8.45 6.30 2.40
C THR A 23 8.27 6.20 0.90
N LEU A 24 7.09 6.60 0.42
CA LEU A 24 6.78 6.69 -1.00
C LEU A 24 7.09 8.10 -1.50
N GLU A 25 7.66 8.19 -2.70
CA GLU A 25 7.86 9.47 -3.37
C GLU A 25 6.55 9.96 -4.01
N ASP A 26 6.46 11.26 -4.29
CA ASP A 26 5.18 11.85 -4.71
C ASP A 26 4.69 11.30 -6.06
N PHE A 27 5.59 11.01 -6.99
CA PHE A 27 5.21 10.40 -8.28
C PHE A 27 4.67 8.97 -8.09
N GLU A 28 5.18 8.21 -7.11
CA GLU A 28 4.73 6.85 -6.80
C GLU A 28 3.32 6.87 -6.21
N ARG A 29 3.03 7.89 -5.39
CA ARG A 29 1.71 8.11 -4.79
C ARG A 29 0.68 8.53 -5.84
N GLN A 30 1.07 9.35 -6.80
CA GLN A 30 0.18 9.81 -7.89
C GLN A 30 -0.28 8.66 -8.77
N LEU A 31 0.54 7.62 -8.93
CA LEU A 31 0.17 6.40 -9.66
C LEU A 31 -0.80 5.49 -8.90
N ALA A 32 -1.13 5.83 -7.64
CA ALA A 32 -2.14 5.15 -6.82
C ALA A 32 -1.99 3.62 -6.82
N THR A 33 -0.76 3.12 -6.64
CA THR A 33 -0.47 1.68 -6.60
C THR A 33 -1.34 0.96 -5.56
N PRO A 34 -1.78 -0.28 -5.84
CA PRO A 34 -2.54 -1.06 -4.87
C PRO A 34 -1.73 -1.33 -3.59
N PRO A 35 -2.39 -1.59 -2.45
CA PRO A 35 -1.68 -2.03 -1.24
C PRO A 35 -0.95 -3.33 -1.54
N LEU A 36 0.35 -3.36 -1.20
CA LEU A 36 1.22 -4.51 -1.43
C LEU A 36 1.73 -5.03 -0.08
N SER A 37 1.62 -6.34 0.10
CA SER A 37 2.23 -7.07 1.21
C SER A 37 2.94 -8.30 0.66
N ILE A 38 4.13 -8.59 1.18
CA ILE A 38 4.88 -9.80 0.84
C ILE A 38 5.18 -10.61 2.10
N THR A 39 5.27 -11.93 1.93
CA THR A 39 5.90 -12.80 2.92
C THR A 39 7.40 -12.54 2.91
N SER A 40 7.94 -12.11 4.04
CA SER A 40 9.39 -11.91 4.20
C SER A 40 10.14 -13.21 4.40
N LEU A 41 11.47 -13.12 4.43
CA LEU A 41 12.36 -14.17 4.88
C LEU A 41 12.68 -14.04 6.38
N ILE A 42 12.06 -13.07 7.06
CA ILE A 42 12.30 -12.80 8.48
C ILE A 42 11.42 -13.76 9.29
N PRO A 43 12.03 -14.73 10.01
CA PRO A 43 11.26 -15.67 10.79
C PRO A 43 10.59 -14.94 11.97
N GLU A 44 9.32 -15.22 12.18
CA GLU A 44 8.63 -14.79 13.39
C GLU A 44 9.08 -15.69 14.55
N PRO A 45 9.65 -15.12 15.62
CA PRO A 45 10.04 -15.92 16.77
C PRO A 45 8.80 -16.42 17.54
N PRO A 46 8.91 -17.57 18.22
CA PRO A 46 7.88 -18.02 19.14
C PRO A 46 7.65 -16.97 20.23
N GLU A 47 6.38 -16.74 20.54
CA GLU A 47 5.93 -15.70 21.46
C GLU A 47 6.47 -14.31 21.08
N SER A 48 6.34 -13.93 19.81
CA SER A 48 6.77 -12.64 19.25
C SER A 48 6.17 -11.41 19.95
N TRP A 49 5.11 -11.59 20.74
CA TRP A 49 4.53 -10.56 21.60
C TRP A 49 5.38 -10.27 22.86
N GLN A 50 6.19 -11.23 23.32
CA GLN A 50 7.09 -11.04 24.45
C GLN A 50 8.33 -10.24 24.07
N GLU A 51 8.71 -9.34 24.97
CA GLU A 51 9.87 -8.46 24.79
C GLU A 51 11.19 -9.13 25.15
N HIS A 52 11.15 -10.26 25.85
CA HIS A 52 12.32 -10.98 26.33
C HIS A 52 12.26 -12.46 25.96
N CYS A 53 13.39 -13.15 26.10
CA CYS A 53 13.51 -14.60 26.02
C CYS A 53 14.45 -15.06 27.15
N TRP A 54 14.00 -15.99 27.98
CA TRP A 54 14.79 -16.49 29.11
C TRP A 54 15.73 -17.63 28.70
N PRO A 55 16.87 -17.80 29.40
CA PRO A 55 17.75 -18.97 29.29
C PRO A 55 16.99 -20.30 29.12
N GLY A 56 17.18 -20.97 27.98
CA GLY A 56 16.54 -22.24 27.64
C GLY A 56 15.09 -22.15 27.14
N GLN A 57 14.52 -20.96 26.94
CA GLN A 57 13.16 -20.76 26.41
C GLN A 57 13.17 -19.82 25.21
N HIS A 58 12.86 -20.35 24.02
CA HIS A 58 12.61 -19.53 22.83
C HIS A 58 13.81 -18.66 22.39
N GLU A 59 15.01 -19.02 22.84
CA GLU A 59 16.20 -18.16 22.81
C GLU A 59 16.91 -18.12 21.46
N ARG A 60 16.67 -19.09 20.59
CA ARG A 60 17.52 -19.31 19.42
C ARG A 60 16.68 -19.48 18.16
N ALA A 61 17.05 -18.72 17.13
CA ALA A 61 16.81 -19.15 15.76
C ALA A 61 17.63 -20.43 15.53
N GLY A 62 17.02 -21.60 15.77
CA GLY A 62 17.61 -22.88 15.38
C GLY A 62 17.62 -23.99 16.43
N GLN A 63 17.17 -23.77 17.68
CA GLN A 63 17.23 -24.83 18.70
C GLN A 63 15.86 -25.44 19.07
N ASP A 64 14.75 -24.77 18.78
CA ASP A 64 13.41 -25.33 18.97
C ASP A 64 12.71 -25.48 17.62
N ASP A 65 12.59 -26.74 17.18
CA ASP A 65 11.78 -27.26 16.07
C ASP A 65 12.17 -26.90 14.63
N ALA A 66 12.53 -27.98 13.91
CA ALA A 66 12.67 -28.12 12.47
C ALA A 66 11.32 -28.05 11.72
N GLY A 67 10.43 -27.15 12.14
CA GLY A 67 9.18 -26.83 11.45
C GLY A 67 9.33 -25.55 10.63
N GLU A 68 8.57 -25.43 9.54
CA GLU A 68 8.39 -24.17 8.80
C GLU A 68 7.82 -23.10 9.74
N ARG A 69 8.69 -22.25 10.30
CA ARG A 69 8.24 -21.14 11.13
C ARG A 69 7.54 -20.10 10.25
N PRO A 70 6.42 -19.51 10.70
CA PRO A 70 5.79 -18.42 9.98
C PRO A 70 6.79 -17.26 9.84
N CYS A 71 6.82 -16.66 8.65
CA CYS A 71 7.62 -15.47 8.40
C CYS A 71 6.73 -14.22 8.46
N TYR A 72 7.31 -13.10 8.87
CA TYR A 72 6.58 -11.84 8.96
C TYR A 72 6.07 -11.38 7.59
N GLN A 73 4.92 -10.72 7.58
CA GLN A 73 4.43 -9.97 6.42
C GLN A 73 5.01 -8.55 6.45
N LEU A 74 5.61 -8.12 5.35
CA LEU A 74 6.06 -6.75 5.15
C LEU A 74 5.08 -6.05 4.22
N SER A 75 4.59 -4.89 4.67
CA SER A 75 3.62 -4.10 3.92
C SER A 75 4.15 -2.72 3.57
N ILE A 76 3.68 -2.16 2.46
CA ILE A 76 3.86 -0.75 2.11
C ILE A 76 2.68 0.09 2.61
N PRO A 77 2.89 1.38 2.92
CA PRO A 77 1.78 2.28 3.20
C PRO A 77 0.87 2.44 1.97
N SER A 78 -0.42 2.71 2.21
CA SER A 78 -1.36 3.11 1.15
C SER A 78 -0.87 4.39 0.44
N HIS A 79 -1.19 4.56 -0.84
CA HIS A 79 -0.90 5.79 -1.60
C HIS A 79 -1.41 7.08 -0.93
N LYS A 80 -2.44 6.98 -0.08
CA LYS A 80 -2.94 8.10 0.74
C LYS A 80 -1.98 8.49 1.87
N GLY A 81 -1.24 7.53 2.41
CA GLY A 81 -0.22 7.74 3.43
C GLY A 81 1.13 8.07 2.80
N ARG A 82 1.81 9.10 3.33
CA ARG A 82 3.15 9.48 2.85
C ARG A 82 4.25 8.50 3.33
N HIS A 83 4.07 7.94 4.52
CA HIS A 83 5.00 7.01 5.15
C HIS A 83 4.25 5.98 5.99
N GLY A 84 4.85 4.80 6.18
CA GLY A 84 4.38 3.76 7.08
C GLY A 84 5.55 3.21 7.89
N SER A 85 5.34 3.00 9.18
CA SER A 85 6.36 2.45 10.08
C SER A 85 5.83 1.20 10.78
N GLN A 86 6.68 0.19 10.90
CA GLN A 86 6.34 -1.07 11.57
C GLN A 86 7.54 -1.55 12.40
N SER A 87 7.23 -2.19 13.52
CA SER A 87 8.22 -2.78 14.42
C SER A 87 7.98 -4.28 14.52
N LEU A 88 9.05 -5.05 14.34
CA LEU A 88 9.07 -6.51 14.37
C LEU A 88 10.08 -6.98 15.41
N ARG A 89 9.78 -8.05 16.14
CA ARG A 89 10.73 -8.65 17.07
C ARG A 89 11.49 -9.75 16.36
N LEU A 90 12.81 -9.70 16.43
CA LEU A 90 13.68 -10.68 15.80
C LEU A 90 14.05 -11.79 16.80
N PRO A 91 14.32 -13.01 16.33
CA PRO A 91 14.95 -14.00 17.18
C PRO A 91 16.33 -13.52 17.63
N TRP A 92 16.67 -13.76 18.90
CA TRP A 92 18.01 -13.48 19.37
C TRP A 92 19.01 -14.46 18.76
N ARG A 93 20.21 -13.95 18.45
CA ARG A 93 21.33 -14.70 17.88
C ARG A 93 22.62 -14.22 18.56
N GLU A 94 23.60 -15.11 18.65
CA GLU A 94 24.89 -14.80 19.28
C GLU A 94 25.69 -13.77 18.47
N ASP A 95 25.65 -13.88 17.14
CA ASP A 95 26.33 -13.00 16.21
C ASP A 95 25.59 -11.66 15.96
N ASN A 96 24.35 -11.52 16.44
CA ASN A 96 23.42 -10.43 16.12
C ASN A 96 23.34 -10.12 14.61
N SER A 97 23.53 -11.12 13.75
CA SER A 97 23.51 -10.96 12.30
C SER A 97 22.16 -11.35 11.71
N TYR A 98 21.61 -10.48 10.88
CA TYR A 98 20.27 -10.60 10.30
C TYR A 98 20.26 -10.32 8.79
N PRO A 99 20.98 -11.10 7.96
CA PRO A 99 21.04 -10.90 6.52
C PRO A 99 19.66 -11.02 5.83
N GLU A 100 18.75 -11.81 6.41
CA GLU A 100 17.39 -12.00 5.91
C GLU A 100 16.57 -10.70 5.89
N VAL A 101 16.91 -9.73 6.74
CA VAL A 101 16.20 -8.45 6.83
C VAL A 101 16.41 -7.64 5.56
N GLU A 102 17.67 -7.47 5.15
CA GLU A 102 17.98 -6.75 3.91
C GLU A 102 17.45 -7.50 2.69
N ALA A 103 17.61 -8.82 2.64
CA ALA A 103 17.08 -9.65 1.56
C ALA A 103 15.55 -9.48 1.41
N SER A 104 14.82 -9.46 2.53
CA SER A 104 13.36 -9.25 2.53
C SER A 104 12.96 -7.85 2.03
N PHE A 105 13.71 -6.81 2.39
CA PHE A 105 13.44 -5.46 1.87
C PHE A 105 13.76 -5.33 0.38
N ARG A 106 14.75 -6.06 -0.14
CA ARG A 106 15.01 -6.12 -1.58
C ARG A 106 13.84 -6.76 -2.32
N LEU A 107 13.31 -7.88 -1.82
CA LEU A 107 12.11 -8.53 -2.37
C LEU A 107 10.90 -7.58 -2.36
N LEU A 108 10.69 -6.84 -1.26
CA LEU A 108 9.60 -5.86 -1.17
C LEU A 108 9.76 -4.76 -2.23
N ARG A 109 11.00 -4.32 -2.47
CA ARG A 109 11.30 -3.30 -3.47
C ARG A 109 11.10 -3.79 -4.90
N GLU A 110 11.48 -5.02 -5.20
CA GLU A 110 11.26 -5.63 -6.51
C GLU A 110 9.77 -5.85 -6.81
N ALA A 111 9.02 -6.35 -5.83
CA ALA A 111 7.58 -6.50 -5.93
C ALA A 111 6.88 -5.14 -6.14
N PHE A 112 7.32 -4.10 -5.42
CA PHE A 112 6.78 -2.75 -5.60
C PHE A 112 7.15 -2.16 -6.96
N ALA A 113 8.37 -2.35 -7.45
CA ALA A 113 8.80 -1.86 -8.75
C ALA A 113 7.94 -2.44 -9.88
N SER A 114 7.64 -3.74 -9.81
CA SER A 114 6.76 -4.41 -10.80
C SER A 114 5.35 -3.81 -10.82
N GLU A 115 4.79 -3.52 -9.64
CA GLU A 115 3.48 -2.88 -9.52
C GLU A 115 3.50 -1.42 -9.99
N LEU A 116 4.58 -0.69 -9.72
CA LEU A 116 4.77 0.68 -10.17
C LEU A 116 4.85 0.76 -11.70
N GLU A 117 5.56 -0.17 -12.35
CA GLU A 117 5.61 -0.28 -13.82
C GLU A 117 4.23 -0.57 -14.40
N ARG A 118 3.47 -1.50 -13.78
CA ARG A 118 2.11 -1.83 -14.20
C ARG A 118 1.17 -0.61 -14.09
N ALA A 119 1.25 0.13 -12.98
CA ALA A 119 0.46 1.35 -12.79
C ALA A 119 0.87 2.43 -13.80
N GLY A 120 2.17 2.60 -14.04
CA GLY A 120 2.70 3.55 -15.02
C GLY A 120 2.34 3.23 -16.47
N ALA A 121 2.10 1.96 -16.81
CA ALA A 121 1.64 1.56 -18.15
C ALA A 121 0.18 1.99 -18.43
N SER A 122 -0.61 2.28 -17.40
CA SER A 122 -1.97 2.81 -17.55
C SER A 122 -1.92 4.26 -18.02
N ARG A 123 -2.19 4.48 -19.31
CA ARG A 123 -2.09 5.82 -19.91
C ARG A 123 -3.24 6.73 -19.44
N PRO A 124 -2.96 8.01 -19.15
CA PRO A 124 -4.02 8.97 -18.88
C PRO A 124 -4.90 9.13 -20.12
N MET A 125 -6.20 9.33 -19.90
CA MET A 125 -7.16 9.66 -20.95
C MET A 125 -7.96 10.88 -20.56
N HIS A 126 -8.29 11.71 -21.55
CA HIS A 126 -9.17 12.85 -21.39
C HIS A 126 -10.13 12.86 -22.58
N GLU A 127 -11.41 12.68 -22.30
CA GLU A 127 -12.48 12.66 -23.30
C GLU A 127 -13.55 13.65 -22.86
N GLU A 128 -13.90 14.56 -23.76
CA GLU A 128 -14.92 15.57 -23.55
C GLU A 128 -15.91 15.47 -24.72
N ASN A 129 -17.17 15.19 -24.40
CA ASN A 129 -18.25 15.10 -25.37
C ASN A 129 -19.44 15.92 -24.87
N SER A 130 -20.11 16.59 -25.81
CA SER A 130 -21.39 17.26 -25.56
C SER A 130 -22.48 16.60 -26.41
N LEU A 131 -23.62 16.32 -25.79
CA LEU A 131 -24.80 15.80 -26.47
C LEU A 131 -25.89 16.87 -26.45
N GLU A 132 -26.15 17.46 -27.61
CA GLU A 132 -27.27 18.38 -27.79
C GLU A 132 -28.47 17.67 -28.42
N LEU A 133 -29.67 18.16 -28.11
CA LEU A 133 -30.89 17.75 -28.80
C LEU A 133 -30.72 18.02 -30.30
N GLY A 134 -30.77 16.96 -31.10
CA GLY A 134 -30.61 17.06 -32.55
C GLY A 134 -31.59 18.07 -33.15
N GLY A 135 -31.13 18.87 -34.11
CA GLY A 135 -31.93 19.93 -34.74
C GLY A 135 -33.27 19.47 -35.33
N THR A 136 -33.44 18.17 -35.59
CA THR A 136 -34.71 17.54 -35.99
C THR A 136 -35.75 17.50 -34.87
N ALA A 137 -35.35 17.18 -33.64
CA ALA A 137 -36.24 17.19 -32.47
C ALA A 137 -36.56 18.63 -32.04
N LEU A 138 -35.59 19.55 -32.15
CA LEU A 138 -35.85 20.97 -31.94
C LEU A 138 -36.82 21.55 -32.99
N ARG A 139 -36.70 21.15 -34.27
CA ARG A 139 -37.64 21.56 -35.32
C ARG A 139 -39.04 20.99 -35.16
N SER A 140 -39.20 19.80 -34.60
CA SER A 140 -40.54 19.21 -34.41
C SER A 140 -41.29 19.83 -33.22
N VAL A 141 -40.58 20.23 -32.17
CA VAL A 141 -41.19 20.76 -30.94
C VAL A 141 -41.27 22.30 -30.93
N ALA A 142 -40.40 22.99 -31.67
CA ALA A 142 -40.38 24.47 -31.72
C ALA A 142 -41.72 25.11 -32.13
N PRO A 143 -42.48 24.62 -33.12
CA PRO A 143 -43.78 25.21 -33.48
C PRO A 143 -44.82 25.11 -32.36
N ALA A 144 -44.83 23.98 -31.63
CA ALA A 144 -45.75 23.75 -30.52
C ALA A 144 -45.45 24.68 -29.34
N ILE A 145 -44.16 24.87 -29.01
CA ILE A 145 -43.74 25.78 -27.94
C ILE A 145 -44.04 27.25 -28.31
N LEU A 146 -43.78 27.66 -29.56
CA LEU A 146 -44.11 29.01 -30.05
C LEU A 146 -45.62 29.29 -30.01
N GLY A 147 -46.44 28.33 -30.45
CA GLY A 147 -47.89 28.44 -30.43
C GLY A 147 -48.44 28.59 -29.01
N GLN A 148 -47.92 27.81 -28.06
CA GLN A 148 -48.32 27.91 -26.65
C GLN A 148 -47.94 29.27 -26.04
N ARG A 149 -46.72 29.78 -26.31
CA ARG A 149 -46.30 31.10 -25.82
C ARG A 149 -47.10 32.25 -26.42
N PHE A 150 -47.49 32.14 -27.69
CA PHE A 150 -48.38 33.13 -28.33
C PHE A 150 -49.75 33.16 -27.67
N LEU A 151 -50.35 32.00 -27.42
CA LEU A 151 -51.66 31.89 -26.76
C LEU A 151 -51.61 32.42 -25.33
N GLU A 152 -50.55 32.13 -24.57
CA GLU A 152 -50.36 32.66 -23.21
C GLU A 152 -50.14 34.19 -23.18
N ALA A 153 -49.48 34.77 -24.19
CA ALA A 153 -49.27 36.21 -24.31
C ALA A 153 -50.56 36.95 -24.70
N VAL A 154 -51.37 36.36 -25.59
CA VAL A 154 -52.67 36.92 -26.00
C VAL A 154 -53.73 36.76 -24.89
N GLY A 155 -53.68 35.68 -24.11
CA GLY A 155 -54.60 35.45 -22.99
C GLY A 155 -54.27 36.22 -21.70
N LYS A 156 -53.14 36.95 -21.66
CA LYS A 156 -52.74 37.85 -20.56
C LYS A 156 -52.96 39.34 -20.88
N ALA A 157 -53.53 39.66 -22.04
CA ALA A 157 -53.99 41.01 -22.42
C ALA A 157 -55.50 41.14 -22.18
#